data_AF-A0A562JAT4-F1
#
_entry.id   AF-A0A562JAT4-F1
#
_cell.length_a   1.000
_cell.length_b   1.000
_cell.length_c   1.000
_cell.angle_alpha   90.00
_cell.angle_beta   90.00
_cell.angle_gamma   90.00
#
_symmetry.space_group_name_H-M   'P 1'
#
loop_
_entity.id
_entity.type
_entity.pdbx_description
1 polymer ?
#
loop_
_entity_poly.entity_id
_entity_poly.type
_entity_poly.pdbx_seq_one_letter_code
_entity_poly.pdbx_strand_id
1 'polypeptide(L)'
;MQDGKELVLTGPLNHVYKEFSIRKEDEILRGLSPAEVFQLYLFAEEVEDYFTQYALFNHDPEVEKTFKTLNDYLHAINESPSLAEEQTLLYKVKNASLEEVIINDSSAYISILKEEGLGFGLSKNSDGIWKVNWMPTQ
;
A
#
# COMPACT_ATOMS: atom_id res chain seq x y z
N MET A 1 25.71 -8.15 8.17
CA MET A 1 24.29 -8.54 8.19
C MET A 1 23.58 -7.41 8.91
N GLN A 2 22.94 -6.50 8.17
CA GLN A 2 22.13 -5.46 8.80
C GLN A 2 20.74 -6.07 9.01
N ASP A 3 20.27 -6.10 10.26
CA ASP A 3 18.90 -6.45 10.63
C ASP A 3 17.95 -5.49 9.90
N GLY A 4 17.34 -5.94 8.80
CA GLY A 4 16.17 -5.28 8.26
C GLY A 4 15.06 -5.41 9.30
N LYS A 5 14.59 -4.29 9.85
CA LYS A 5 13.44 -4.30 10.76
C LYS A 5 12.24 -4.91 10.05
N GLU A 6 11.65 -5.98 10.59
CA GLU A 6 10.33 -6.46 10.18
C GLU A 6 9.31 -5.33 10.29
N LEU A 7 8.42 -5.19 9.31
CA LEU A 7 7.30 -4.25 9.42
C LEU A 7 6.26 -4.86 10.36
N VAL A 8 6.21 -4.36 11.59
CA VAL A 8 5.27 -4.82 12.60
C VAL A 8 4.09 -3.86 12.69
N LEU A 9 2.90 -4.34 12.31
CA LEU A 9 1.65 -3.62 12.52
C LEU A 9 1.32 -3.52 14.02
N THR A 10 0.74 -2.40 14.43
CA THR A 10 0.21 -2.25 15.80
C THR A 10 -0.91 -3.26 16.04
N GLY A 11 -1.20 -3.58 17.31
CA GLY A 11 -2.28 -4.53 17.66
C GLY A 11 -3.62 -4.22 16.98
N PRO A 12 -4.13 -2.97 17.05
CA PRO A 12 -5.35 -2.58 16.34
C PRO A 12 -5.25 -2.72 14.82
N LEU A 13 -4.16 -2.24 14.21
CA LEU A 13 -4.00 -2.27 12.75
C LEU A 13 -3.84 -3.69 12.21
N ASN A 14 -3.19 -4.58 12.96
CA ASN A 14 -3.11 -6.01 12.65
C ASN A 14 -4.48 -6.70 12.72
N HIS A 15 -5.36 -6.28 13.64
CA HIS A 15 -6.73 -6.79 13.68
C HIS A 15 -7.51 -6.40 12.43
N VAL A 16 -7.40 -5.12 12.02
CA VAL A 16 -7.98 -4.61 10.79
C VAL A 16 -7.44 -5.36 9.57
N TYR A 17 -6.11 -5.59 9.50
CA TYR A 17 -5.49 -6.36 8.43
C TYR A 17 -6.09 -7.76 8.32
N LYS A 18 -6.22 -8.49 9.44
CA LYS A 18 -6.76 -9.86 9.44
C LYS A 18 -8.23 -9.91 9.03
N GLU A 19 -9.02 -8.94 9.45
CA GLU A 19 -10.43 -8.88 9.05
C GLU A 19 -10.55 -8.56 7.55
N PHE A 20 -9.77 -7.57 7.08
CA PHE A 20 -9.75 -7.18 5.68
C PHE A 20 -9.19 -8.29 4.77
N SER A 21 -8.17 -9.03 5.20
CA SER A 21 -7.58 -10.12 4.40
C SER A 21 -8.55 -11.28 4.14
N ILE A 22 -9.51 -11.47 5.05
CA ILE A 22 -10.57 -12.49 4.92
C ILE A 22 -11.74 -11.96 4.08
N ARG A 23 -12.27 -10.77 4.43
CA ARG A 23 -13.54 -10.27 3.89
C ARG A 23 -13.38 -9.43 2.63
N LYS A 24 -12.26 -8.73 2.49
CA LYS A 24 -11.95 -7.81 1.38
C LYS A 24 -13.00 -6.71 1.19
N GLU A 25 -13.67 -6.31 2.27
CA GLU A 25 -14.67 -5.26 2.28
C GLU A 25 -14.03 -3.91 2.65
N ASP A 26 -14.22 -2.89 1.81
CA ASP A 26 -13.62 -1.57 2.02
C ASP A 26 -14.03 -0.93 3.35
N GLU A 27 -15.25 -1.20 3.83
CA GLU A 27 -15.79 -0.68 5.10
C GLU A 27 -14.89 -0.98 6.30
N ILE A 28 -14.14 -2.08 6.27
CA ILE A 28 -13.20 -2.47 7.34
C ILE A 28 -12.05 -1.46 7.45
N LEU A 29 -11.73 -0.75 6.37
CA LEU A 29 -10.70 0.29 6.32
C LEU A 29 -11.23 1.67 6.71
N ARG A 30 -12.53 1.80 7.03
CA ARG A 30 -13.13 3.10 7.32
C ARG A 30 -12.49 3.72 8.56
N GLY A 31 -12.10 4.99 8.43
CA GLY A 31 -11.49 5.76 9.50
C GLY A 31 -9.98 5.59 9.62
N LEU A 32 -9.36 4.68 8.85
CA LEU A 32 -7.90 4.61 8.76
C LEU A 32 -7.33 5.86 8.09
N SER A 33 -6.13 6.27 8.51
CA SER A 33 -5.36 7.30 7.83
C SER A 33 -4.67 6.76 6.56
N PRO A 34 -4.21 7.63 5.64
CA PRO A 34 -3.38 7.22 4.52
C PRO A 34 -2.15 6.39 4.93
N ALA A 35 -1.44 6.78 5.99
CA ALA A 35 -0.28 6.07 6.52
C ALA A 35 -0.64 4.68 7.03
N GLU A 36 -1.81 4.50 7.65
CA GLU A 36 -2.28 3.19 8.11
C GLU A 36 -2.60 2.28 6.91
N VAL A 37 -3.30 2.76 5.89
CA VAL A 37 -3.56 2.00 4.65
C VAL A 37 -2.26 1.63 3.94
N PHE A 38 -1.29 2.56 3.90
CA PHE A 38 0.05 2.31 3.36
C PHE A 38 0.79 1.21 4.13
N GLN A 39 0.71 1.20 5.46
CA GLN A 39 1.30 0.12 6.27
C GLN A 39 0.66 -1.24 5.98
N LEU A 40 -0.67 -1.31 5.81
CA LEU A 40 -1.35 -2.55 5.43
C LEU A 40 -0.87 -3.05 4.06
N TYR A 41 -0.65 -2.14 3.10
CA TYR A 41 -0.16 -2.47 1.76
C TYR A 41 1.25 -3.07 1.79
N LEU A 42 2.17 -2.46 2.52
CA LEU A 42 3.54 -2.96 2.65
C LEU A 42 3.61 -4.25 3.48
N PHE A 43 2.76 -4.37 4.50
CA PHE A 43 2.67 -5.60 5.26
C PHE A 43 2.21 -6.77 4.37
N ALA A 44 1.22 -6.54 3.49
CA ALA A 44 0.79 -7.53 2.51
C ALA A 44 1.93 -7.94 1.55
N GLU A 45 2.77 -7.00 1.13
CA GLU A 45 3.99 -7.29 0.35
C GLU A 45 4.97 -8.17 1.12
N GLU A 46 5.25 -7.82 2.38
CA GLU A 46 6.22 -8.51 3.23
C GLU A 46 5.82 -9.95 3.55
N VAL A 47 4.52 -10.23 3.70
CA VAL A 47 3.99 -11.59 3.95
C VAL A 47 3.53 -12.29 2.66
N GLU A 48 3.83 -11.73 1.49
CA GLU A 48 3.46 -12.23 0.16
C GLU A 48 1.93 -12.47 -0.03
N ASP A 49 1.10 -11.73 0.71
CA ASP A 49 -0.36 -11.74 0.58
C ASP A 49 -0.82 -10.75 -0.52
N TYR A 50 -0.44 -11.08 -1.75
CA TYR A 50 -0.75 -10.28 -2.94
C TYR A 50 -2.26 -10.17 -3.22
N PHE A 51 -3.07 -11.09 -2.68
CA PHE A 51 -4.53 -11.02 -2.75
C PHE A 51 -5.06 -9.84 -1.93
N THR A 52 -4.53 -9.66 -0.73
CA THR A 52 -4.88 -8.51 0.12
C THR A 52 -4.27 -7.23 -0.41
N GLN A 53 -3.02 -7.28 -0.89
CA GLN A 53 -2.38 -6.13 -1.53
C GLN A 53 -3.21 -5.61 -2.71
N TYR A 54 -3.67 -6.50 -3.60
CA TYR A 54 -4.52 -6.14 -4.74
C TYR A 54 -5.82 -5.45 -4.31
N ALA A 55 -6.44 -5.94 -3.23
CA ALA A 55 -7.70 -5.37 -2.73
C ALA A 55 -7.52 -4.00 -2.09
N LEU A 56 -6.31 -3.60 -1.69
CA LEU A 56 -6.03 -2.27 -1.14
C LEU A 56 -5.97 -1.18 -2.22
N PHE A 57 -5.83 -1.52 -3.51
CA PHE A 57 -5.94 -0.56 -4.59
C PHE A 57 -7.34 0.04 -4.71
N ASN A 58 -7.42 1.25 -5.27
CA ASN A 58 -8.69 1.90 -5.54
C ASN A 58 -9.39 1.22 -6.72
N HIS A 59 -10.52 0.55 -6.45
CA HIS A 59 -11.26 -0.22 -7.44
C HIS A 59 -12.48 0.51 -8.01
N ASP A 60 -12.67 1.78 -7.68
CA ASP A 60 -13.77 2.57 -8.19
C ASP A 60 -13.82 2.57 -9.72
N PRO A 61 -15.03 2.59 -10.33
CA PRO A 61 -15.19 2.57 -11.77
C PRO A 61 -14.53 3.77 -12.50
N GLU A 62 -14.39 4.91 -11.81
CA GLU A 62 -13.84 6.14 -12.38
C GLU A 62 -12.29 6.19 -12.32
N VAL A 63 -11.67 5.27 -11.57
CA VAL A 63 -10.22 5.20 -11.45
C VAL A 63 -9.63 4.28 -12.51
N GLU A 64 -8.64 4.78 -13.25
CA GLU A 64 -7.91 3.98 -14.22
C GLU A 64 -7.07 2.91 -13.51
N LYS A 65 -7.42 1.64 -13.75
CA LYS A 65 -6.72 0.49 -13.17
C LYS A 65 -5.57 0.06 -14.06
N THR A 66 -4.37 -0.04 -13.48
CA THR A 66 -3.23 -0.66 -14.18
C THR A 66 -3.50 -2.13 -14.49
N PHE A 67 -4.11 -2.86 -13.55
CA PHE A 67 -4.49 -4.26 -13.73
C PHE A 67 -6.00 -4.45 -13.55
N LYS A 68 -6.67 -4.89 -14.61
CA LYS A 68 -8.13 -5.09 -14.61
C LYS A 68 -8.56 -6.27 -13.75
N THR A 69 -7.70 -7.27 -13.62
CA THR A 69 -7.99 -8.48 -12.84
C THR A 69 -6.85 -8.79 -11.87
N LEU A 70 -7.20 -9.51 -10.80
CA LEU A 70 -6.23 -10.05 -9.86
C LEU A 70 -5.21 -10.98 -10.56
N ASN A 71 -5.65 -11.77 -11.53
CA ASN A 71 -4.76 -12.68 -12.24
C ASN A 71 -3.69 -11.93 -13.05
N ASP A 72 -4.06 -10.81 -13.68
CA ASP A 72 -3.09 -9.97 -14.40
C ASP A 72 -2.06 -9.37 -13.44
N TYR A 73 -2.51 -8.94 -12.26
CA TYR A 73 -1.63 -8.42 -11.22
C TYR A 73 -0.65 -9.47 -10.70
N LEU A 74 -1.13 -10.67 -10.37
CA LEU A 74 -0.29 -11.78 -9.92
C LEU A 74 0.70 -12.22 -11.01
N HIS A 75 0.27 -12.24 -12.27
CA HIS A 75 1.14 -12.54 -13.40
C HIS A 75 2.26 -11.50 -13.52
N ALA A 76 1.92 -10.21 -13.41
CA ALA A 76 2.91 -9.14 -13.48
C ALA A 76 3.92 -9.20 -12.32
N ILE A 77 3.50 -9.54 -11.10
CA ILE A 77 4.42 -9.76 -9.97
C ILE A 77 5.38 -10.91 -10.28
N ASN A 78 4.87 -12.03 -10.80
CA ASN A 78 5.69 -13.22 -11.11
C ASN A 78 6.66 -13.01 -12.29
N GLU A 79 6.28 -12.19 -13.26
CA GLU A 79 7.11 -11.88 -14.43
C GLU A 79 8.06 -10.69 -14.22
N SER A 80 7.84 -9.90 -13.15
CA SER A 80 8.68 -8.75 -12.88
C SER A 80 10.11 -9.19 -12.61
N PRO A 81 11.11 -8.56 -13.24
CA PRO A 81 12.50 -8.85 -12.93
C PRO A 81 12.75 -8.58 -11.45
N SER A 82 13.40 -9.52 -10.77
CA SER A 82 13.79 -9.34 -9.38
C SER A 82 14.66 -8.10 -9.26
N LEU A 83 14.15 -7.06 -8.62
CA LEU A 83 14.95 -5.92 -8.21
C LEU A 83 15.93 -6.38 -7.12
N ALA A 84 17.09 -5.74 -7.07
CA ALA A 84 17.93 -5.90 -5.88
C ALA A 84 17.15 -5.41 -4.66
N GLU A 85 17.31 -6.07 -3.51
CA GLU A 85 16.53 -5.80 -2.30
C GLU A 85 16.56 -4.31 -1.94
N GLU A 86 17.73 -3.68 -2.02
CA GLU A 86 17.95 -2.26 -1.73
C GLU A 86 17.17 -1.28 -2.61
N GLN A 87 16.69 -1.74 -3.77
CA GLN A 87 15.90 -0.95 -4.71
C GLN A 87 14.39 -1.08 -4.46
N THR A 88 13.95 -2.05 -3.64
CA THR A 88 12.53 -2.27 -3.35
C THR A 88 11.95 -1.15 -2.48
N LEU A 89 10.66 -0.87 -2.66
CA LEU A 89 9.94 0.09 -1.82
C LEU A 89 9.99 -0.34 -0.34
N LEU A 90 9.78 -1.64 -0.07
CA LEU A 90 9.82 -2.20 1.28
C LEU A 90 11.16 -1.92 1.97
N TYR A 91 12.29 -2.12 1.28
CA TYR A 91 13.60 -1.81 1.83
C TYR A 91 13.76 -0.32 2.12
N LYS A 92 13.37 0.55 1.16
CA LYS A 92 13.46 2.02 1.34
C LYS A 92 12.66 2.48 2.56
N VAL A 93 11.45 1.96 2.73
CA VAL A 93 10.56 2.29 3.85
C VAL A 93 11.15 1.82 5.18
N LYS A 94 11.69 0.60 5.25
CA LYS A 94 12.34 0.08 6.47
C LYS A 94 13.58 0.89 6.88
N ASN A 95 14.21 1.60 5.95
CA ASN A 95 15.47 2.32 6.13
C ASN A 95 15.34 3.86 6.06
N ALA A 96 14.12 4.39 6.03
CA ALA A 96 13.84 5.82 5.93
C ALA A 96 12.80 6.28 6.96
N SER A 97 12.72 7.59 7.15
CA SER A 97 11.58 8.21 7.85
C SER A 97 10.48 8.49 6.84
N LEU A 98 9.23 8.34 7.29
CA LEU A 98 8.04 8.56 6.48
C LEU A 98 7.31 9.80 6.99
N GLU A 99 6.75 10.57 6.06
CA GLU A 99 5.86 11.69 6.37
C GLU A 99 4.55 11.52 5.59
N GLU A 100 3.42 11.59 6.30
CA GLU A 100 2.10 11.64 5.66
C GLU A 100 1.81 13.09 5.26
N VAL A 101 1.53 13.31 3.98
CA VAL A 101 1.17 14.63 3.45
C VAL A 101 -0.22 14.57 2.83
N ILE A 102 -1.16 15.30 3.45
CA ILE A 102 -2.53 15.45 2.94
C ILE A 102 -2.57 16.62 1.96
N ILE A 103 -2.83 16.34 0.68
CA ILE A 103 -2.96 17.37 -0.36
C ILE A 103 -4.34 18.03 -0.26
N ASN A 104 -5.38 17.21 -0.10
CA ASN A 104 -6.76 17.62 0.07
C ASN A 104 -7.58 16.48 0.71
N ASP A 105 -8.88 16.70 0.90
CA ASP A 105 -9.78 15.75 1.56
C ASP A 105 -9.84 14.35 0.90
N SER A 106 -9.44 14.23 -0.37
CA SER A 106 -9.52 13.01 -1.19
C SER A 106 -8.16 12.49 -1.70
N SER A 107 -7.05 13.17 -1.43
CA SER A 107 -5.73 12.80 -1.96
C SER A 107 -4.62 13.06 -0.94
N ALA A 108 -3.74 12.08 -0.80
CA ALA A 108 -2.59 12.14 0.09
C ALA A 108 -1.41 11.39 -0.53
N TYR A 109 -0.21 11.62 0.00
CA TYR A 109 0.95 10.79 -0.29
C TYR A 109 1.80 10.56 0.95
N ILE A 110 2.53 9.44 0.95
CA ILE A 110 3.57 9.15 1.93
C ILE A 110 4.91 9.53 1.32
N SER A 111 5.58 10.53 1.89
CA SER A 111 6.94 10.92 1.50
C SER A 111 7.96 10.03 2.19
N ILE A 112 8.92 9.52 1.41
CA ILE A 112 10.05 8.75 1.93
C ILE A 112 11.24 9.69 2.00
N LEU A 113 11.48 10.31 3.16
CA LEU A 113 12.35 11.49 3.29
C LEU A 113 13.82 11.27 2.87
N LYS A 114 14.27 10.02 2.83
CA LYS A 114 15.63 9.65 2.38
C LYS A 114 15.76 9.62 0.85
N GLU A 115 14.64 9.56 0.14
CA GLU A 115 14.53 9.42 -1.31
C GLU A 115 13.83 10.68 -1.82
N GLU A 116 14.61 11.73 -2.12
CA GLU A 116 14.06 13.01 -2.55
C GLU A 116 13.15 12.85 -3.78
N GLY A 117 11.93 13.37 -3.67
CA GLY A 117 10.91 13.28 -4.72
C GLY A 117 10.07 12.00 -4.69
N LEU A 118 10.47 10.95 -3.96
CA LEU A 118 9.69 9.71 -3.91
C LEU A 118 8.46 9.84 -3.01
N GLY A 119 7.29 9.83 -3.63
CA GLY A 119 6.00 9.82 -2.95
C GLY A 119 5.21 8.54 -3.24
N PHE A 120 4.46 8.05 -2.26
CA PHE A 120 3.49 6.95 -2.44
C PHE A 120 2.06 7.48 -2.30
N GLY A 121 1.32 7.55 -3.40
CA GLY A 121 0.01 8.18 -3.48
C GLY A 121 -1.16 7.30 -3.04
N LEU A 122 -2.08 7.91 -2.30
CA LEU A 122 -3.37 7.35 -1.90
C LEU A 122 -4.50 8.31 -2.26
N SER A 123 -5.66 7.75 -2.57
CA SER A 123 -6.90 8.49 -2.84
C SER A 123 -8.08 7.87 -2.12
N LYS A 124 -9.09 8.67 -1.78
CA LYS A 124 -10.35 8.11 -1.29
C LYS A 124 -11.13 7.49 -2.44
N ASN A 125 -11.79 6.37 -2.17
CA ASN A 125 -12.85 5.85 -3.03
C ASN A 125 -14.13 6.68 -2.88
N SER A 126 -15.16 6.31 -3.64
CA SER A 126 -16.48 6.95 -3.69
C SER A 126 -17.23 6.94 -2.35
N ASP A 127 -16.88 6.01 -1.45
CA ASP A 127 -17.39 5.91 -0.08
C ASP A 127 -16.56 6.70 0.95
N GLY A 128 -15.56 7.45 0.49
CA GLY A 128 -14.68 8.27 1.32
C GLY A 128 -13.60 7.51 2.09
N ILE A 129 -13.28 6.28 1.67
CA ILE A 129 -12.32 5.38 2.31
C ILE A 129 -11.00 5.45 1.56
N TRP A 130 -9.88 5.60 2.27
CA TRP A 130 -8.55 5.66 1.66
C TRP A 130 -8.15 4.34 1.01
N LYS A 131 -7.63 4.42 -0.21
CA LYS A 131 -7.15 3.31 -1.04
C LYS A 131 -5.82 3.69 -1.71
N VAL A 132 -5.06 2.68 -2.10
CA VAL A 132 -3.79 2.85 -2.82
C VAL A 132 -4.05 3.19 -4.29
N ASN A 133 -3.31 4.15 -4.84
CA ASN A 133 -3.37 4.46 -6.28
C ASN A 133 -2.70 3.35 -7.09
N TRP A 134 -3.18 3.06 -8.31
CA TRP A 134 -2.62 2.01 -9.16
C TRP A 134 -1.19 2.27 -9.64
N MET A 135 -0.81 3.55 -9.77
CA MET A 135 0.55 4.00 -9.96
C MET A 135 0.93 4.86 -8.75
N PRO A 136 1.24 4.23 -7.61
CA PRO A 136 1.35 4.96 -6.35
C PRO A 136 2.68 5.70 -6.24
N THR A 137 3.76 5.17 -6.82
CA THR A 137 5.09 5.80 -6.77
C THR A 137 5.22 6.91 -7.80
N GLN A 138 5.61 8.10 -7.35
CA GLN A 138 5.89 9.29 -8.18
C GLN A 138 7.27 9.85 -7.87
#